data_AF-A0A3C1U038-F1
#
_entry.id   AF-A0A3C1U038-F1
#
_cell.length_a   1.000
_cell.length_b   1.000
_cell.length_c   1.000
_cell.angle_alpha   90.00
_cell.angle_beta   90.00
_cell.angle_gamma   90.00
#
_symmetry.space_group_name_H-M   'P 1'
#
loop_
_entity.id
_entity.type
_entity.pdbx_description
1 polymer ?
#
loop_
_entity_poly.entity_id
_entity_poly.type
_entity_poly.pdbx_seq_one_letter_code
_entity_poly.pdbx_strand_id
1 'polypeptide(L)'
;GPTRPGLAHPGSAPPGTVPGSPSRGPVAGLSPDAARKMAALVTEMRSLQTKIQKECRDVGDQFAEEARKIHYGEAEAEGIYGQATPEEREALDEEGIAIVEMPWLPKDN
;
A
#
# COMPACT_ATOMS: atom_id res chain seq x y z
N GLY A 1 -6.45 64.73 47.92
CA GLY A 1 -5.54 63.58 48.09
C GLY A 1 -6.25 62.49 48.89
N PRO A 2 -5.67 61.31 49.10
CA PRO A 2 -4.53 60.63 48.45
C PRO A 2 -5.04 59.63 47.36
N THR A 3 -4.31 59.22 46.31
CA THR A 3 -3.10 58.40 46.21
C THR A 3 -3.22 56.98 46.81
N ARG A 4 -3.55 55.98 45.98
CA ARG A 4 -2.64 54.89 45.49
C ARG A 4 -3.40 53.61 45.08
N PRO A 5 -2.79 52.79 44.20
CA PRO A 5 -3.45 51.86 43.28
C PRO A 5 -3.45 50.40 43.79
N GLY A 6 -4.44 49.62 43.36
CA GLY A 6 -4.57 48.21 43.73
C GLY A 6 -4.71 47.30 42.50
N LEU A 7 -3.57 46.78 42.05
CA LEU A 7 -3.33 45.45 41.48
C LEU A 7 -4.23 44.98 40.32
N ALA A 8 -3.74 45.22 39.10
CA ALA A 8 -3.98 44.34 37.96
C ALA A 8 -3.25 43.00 38.19
N HIS A 9 -3.96 41.89 38.00
CA HIS A 9 -3.40 40.54 38.01
C HIS A 9 -2.95 40.22 36.58
N PRO A 10 -1.65 40.01 36.30
CA PRO A 10 -1.23 39.39 35.05
C PRO A 10 -1.47 37.88 35.16
N GLY A 11 -2.39 37.36 34.35
CA GLY A 11 -2.50 35.93 34.11
C GLY A 11 -1.24 35.44 33.41
N SER A 12 -0.37 34.75 34.15
CA SER A 12 0.76 34.00 33.59
C SER A 12 0.26 32.71 32.93
N ALA A 13 0.55 32.55 31.64
CA ALA A 13 1.23 31.37 31.06
C ALA A 13 1.33 31.50 29.51
N PRO A 14 2.54 31.50 28.93
CA PRO A 14 2.76 31.33 27.49
C PRO A 14 3.09 29.85 27.15
N PRO A 15 3.57 29.51 25.94
CA PRO A 15 2.82 29.03 24.79
C PRO A 15 3.07 27.52 24.52
N GLY A 16 2.02 26.74 24.31
CA GLY A 16 2.14 25.34 23.91
C GLY A 16 2.38 25.16 22.41
N THR A 17 3.56 25.54 21.92
CA THR A 17 4.09 24.96 20.68
C THR A 17 4.38 23.49 20.96
N VAL A 18 3.63 22.59 20.31
CA VAL A 18 4.05 21.19 20.16
C VAL A 18 4.68 21.05 18.78
N PRO A 19 6.02 20.97 18.66
CA PRO A 19 6.66 20.60 17.42
C PRO A 19 6.63 19.07 17.31
N GLY A 20 5.52 18.53 16.80
CA GLY A 20 5.39 17.12 16.49
C GLY A 20 6.02 16.79 15.14
N SER A 21 7.35 16.77 15.06
CA SER A 21 8.07 16.05 14.00
C SER A 21 8.41 14.65 14.48
N PRO A 22 7.96 13.57 13.83
CA PRO A 22 8.87 12.51 13.49
C PRO A 22 9.56 12.94 12.19
N SER A 23 10.82 13.32 12.38
CA SER A 23 11.88 13.25 11.39
C SER A 23 11.52 12.33 10.22
N ARG A 24 11.32 12.90 9.03
CA ARG A 24 11.45 12.13 7.79
C ARG A 24 12.94 11.86 7.62
N GLY A 25 13.44 10.91 8.42
CA GLY A 25 14.79 10.41 8.28
C GLY A 25 14.99 9.96 6.84
N PRO A 26 16.18 10.14 6.27
CA PRO A 26 16.48 9.51 5.00
C PRO A 26 16.23 8.00 5.17
N VAL A 27 15.75 7.35 4.13
CA VAL A 27 15.77 5.90 3.97
C VAL A 27 17.24 5.42 3.88
N ALA A 28 18.07 5.75 4.86
CA ALA A 28 19.48 5.41 4.93
C ALA A 28 19.66 4.52 6.16
N GLY A 29 19.26 3.25 6.01
CA GLY A 29 19.31 2.33 7.14
C GLY A 29 19.21 0.85 6.79
N LEU A 30 19.27 0.45 5.52
CA LEU A 30 19.51 -0.95 5.22
C LEU A 30 21.01 -1.22 5.28
N SER A 31 21.41 -2.14 6.16
CA SER A 31 22.74 -2.74 6.09
C SER A 31 23.00 -3.26 4.68
N PRO A 32 24.25 -3.25 4.19
CA PRO A 32 24.58 -3.75 2.85
C PRO A 32 24.05 -5.18 2.60
N ASP A 33 24.01 -6.02 3.64
CA ASP A 33 23.37 -7.34 3.61
C ASP A 33 21.85 -7.29 3.40
N ALA A 34 21.14 -6.37 4.06
CA ALA A 34 19.71 -6.19 3.88
C ALA A 34 19.41 -5.68 2.47
N ALA A 35 20.21 -4.75 1.95
CA ALA A 35 20.05 -4.22 0.60
C ALA A 35 20.25 -5.31 -0.46
N ARG A 36 21.26 -6.18 -0.29
CA ARG A 36 21.50 -7.34 -1.17
C ARG A 36 20.34 -8.34 -1.13
N LYS A 37 19.81 -8.62 0.06
CA LYS A 37 18.65 -9.52 0.23
C LYS A 37 17.39 -8.97 -0.41
N MET A 38 17.11 -7.67 -0.26
CA MET A 38 15.97 -7.03 -0.93
C MET A 38 16.15 -7.01 -2.44
N ALA A 39 17.35 -6.72 -2.96
CA ALA A 39 17.62 -6.76 -4.39
C ALA A 39 17.37 -8.15 -4.98
N ALA A 40 17.84 -9.21 -4.31
CA ALA A 40 17.57 -10.58 -4.71
C ALA A 40 16.06 -10.89 -4.71
N LEU A 41 15.34 -10.49 -3.66
CA LEU A 41 13.88 -10.69 -3.58
C LEU A 41 13.13 -9.95 -4.70
N VAL A 42 13.54 -8.73 -5.03
CA VAL A 42 12.97 -7.93 -6.13
C VAL A 42 13.22 -8.59 -7.48
N THR A 43 14.42 -9.15 -7.70
CA THR A 43 14.73 -9.91 -8.92
C THR A 43 13.83 -11.14 -9.05
N GLU A 44 13.68 -11.92 -7.98
CA GLU A 44 12.80 -13.09 -7.97
C GLU A 44 11.34 -12.69 -8.23
N MET A 45 10.85 -11.63 -7.57
CA MET A 45 9.51 -11.09 -7.81
C MET A 45 9.29 -10.62 -9.26
N ARG A 46 10.29 -10.03 -9.92
CA ARG A 46 10.18 -9.68 -11.35
C ARG A 46 10.09 -10.91 -12.24
N SER A 47 10.86 -11.95 -11.94
CA SER A 47 10.80 -13.23 -12.66
C SER A 47 9.40 -13.85 -12.54
N LEU A 48 8.81 -13.83 -11.34
CA LEU A 48 7.43 -14.29 -11.12
C LEU A 48 6.41 -13.45 -11.89
N GLN A 49 6.50 -12.12 -11.82
CA GLN A 49 5.63 -11.23 -12.61
C GLN A 49 5.75 -11.47 -14.11
N THR A 50 6.97 -11.72 -14.61
CA THR A 50 7.19 -12.00 -16.03
C THR A 50 6.56 -13.33 -16.43
N LYS A 51 6.65 -14.34 -15.57
CA LYS A 51 6.01 -15.64 -15.80
C LYS A 51 4.48 -15.50 -15.81
N ILE A 52 3.89 -14.77 -14.86
CA ILE A 52 2.46 -14.47 -14.83
C ILE A 52 2.05 -13.74 -16.12
N GLN A 53 2.73 -12.68 -16.52
CA GLN A 53 2.40 -11.96 -17.77
C GLN A 53 2.51 -12.84 -19.03
N LYS A 54 3.32 -13.90 -19.00
CA LYS A 54 3.52 -14.80 -20.14
C LYS A 54 2.53 -15.97 -20.16
N GLU A 55 2.16 -16.49 -18.99
CA GLU A 55 1.30 -17.68 -18.87
C GLU A 55 -0.15 -17.33 -18.51
N CYS A 56 -0.39 -16.13 -17.99
CA CYS A 56 -1.70 -15.66 -17.59
C CYS A 56 -2.21 -14.58 -18.56
N ARG A 57 -3.53 -14.45 -18.66
CA ARG A 57 -4.20 -13.46 -19.49
C ARG A 57 -4.44 -12.16 -18.73
N ASP A 58 -4.06 -11.04 -19.35
CA ASP A 58 -4.42 -9.69 -18.87
C ASP A 58 -5.90 -9.43 -19.15
N VAL A 59 -6.68 -9.18 -18.10
CA VAL A 59 -8.11 -8.88 -18.19
C VAL A 59 -8.44 -7.46 -17.73
N GLY A 60 -7.44 -6.69 -17.28
CA GLY A 60 -7.62 -5.31 -16.83
C GLY A 60 -8.67 -5.19 -15.73
N ASP A 61 -9.60 -4.26 -15.87
CA ASP A 61 -10.69 -4.00 -14.92
C ASP A 61 -11.77 -5.10 -14.88
N GLN A 62 -11.75 -6.08 -15.80
CA GLN A 62 -12.72 -7.19 -15.81
C GLN A 62 -12.28 -8.37 -14.94
N PHE A 63 -11.26 -8.19 -14.09
CA PHE A 63 -10.71 -9.26 -13.28
C PHE A 63 -11.77 -9.96 -12.42
N ALA A 64 -12.65 -9.21 -11.78
CA ALA A 64 -13.68 -9.78 -10.92
C ALA A 64 -14.69 -10.64 -11.69
N GLU A 65 -15.14 -10.16 -12.86
CA GLU A 65 -16.07 -10.90 -13.71
C GLU A 65 -15.44 -12.19 -14.26
N GLU A 66 -14.20 -12.11 -14.76
CA GLU A 66 -13.50 -13.26 -15.31
C GLU A 66 -13.16 -14.29 -14.23
N ALA A 67 -12.74 -13.85 -13.03
CA ALA A 67 -12.45 -14.74 -11.91
C ALA A 67 -13.70 -15.54 -11.49
N ARG A 68 -14.86 -14.89 -11.47
CA ARG A 68 -16.16 -15.55 -11.24
C ARG A 68 -16.48 -16.57 -12.31
N LYS A 69 -16.38 -16.20 -13.59
CA LYS A 69 -16.65 -17.15 -14.70
C LYS A 69 -15.76 -18.39 -14.62
N ILE A 70 -14.50 -18.23 -14.26
CA ILE A 70 -13.58 -19.35 -14.08
C ILE A 70 -14.02 -20.22 -12.90
N HIS A 71 -14.44 -19.62 -11.78
CA HIS A 71 -14.93 -20.34 -10.61
C HIS A 71 -16.21 -21.13 -10.89
N TYR A 72 -17.16 -20.55 -11.63
CA TYR A 72 -18.41 -21.22 -12.03
C TYR A 72 -18.26 -22.19 -13.22
N GLY A 73 -17.08 -22.24 -13.86
CA GLY A 73 -16.82 -23.08 -15.02
C GLY A 73 -17.43 -22.56 -16.34
N GLU A 74 -17.75 -21.27 -16.40
CA GLU A 74 -18.20 -20.57 -17.62
C GLU A 74 -17.04 -20.16 -18.53
N ALA A 75 -15.83 -20.04 -17.98
CA ALA A 75 -14.59 -19.76 -18.69
C ALA A 75 -13.54 -20.86 -18.46
N GLU A 76 -12.53 -20.94 -19.32
CA GLU A 76 -11.42 -21.89 -19.17
C GLU A 76 -10.65 -21.60 -17.87
N ALA A 77 -10.25 -22.67 -17.17
CA ALA A 77 -9.48 -22.59 -15.92
C ALA A 77 -8.02 -22.18 -16.18
N GLU A 78 -7.85 -20.96 -16.69
CA GLU A 78 -6.57 -20.35 -16.99
C GLU A 78 -6.19 -19.30 -15.93
N GLY A 79 -4.91 -18.99 -15.83
CA GLY A 79 -4.48 -17.88 -14.97
C GLY A 79 -4.89 -16.55 -15.58
N ILE A 80 -5.53 -15.69 -14.79
CA ILE A 80 -5.84 -14.32 -15.18
C ILE A 80 -5.17 -13.34 -14.22
N TYR A 81 -4.81 -12.16 -14.73
CA TYR A 81 -4.36 -11.05 -13.91
C TYR A 81 -4.99 -9.74 -14.39
N GLY A 82 -5.21 -8.83 -13.45
CA GLY A 82 -5.85 -7.57 -13.75
C GLY A 82 -5.97 -6.69 -12.52
N GLN A 83 -6.92 -5.78 -12.57
CA GLN A 83 -7.23 -4.82 -11.52
C GLN A 83 -8.64 -5.10 -11.02
N ALA A 84 -8.80 -5.02 -9.71
CA ALA A 84 -10.09 -5.09 -9.05
C ALA A 84 -10.13 -4.03 -7.96
N THR A 85 -11.28 -3.40 -7.81
CA THR A 85 -11.55 -2.49 -6.70
C THR A 85 -11.56 -3.27 -5.38
N PRO A 86 -11.34 -2.59 -4.24
CA PRO A 86 -11.43 -3.23 -2.93
C PRO A 86 -12.79 -3.88 -2.67
N GLU A 87 -13.88 -3.27 -3.15
CA GLU A 87 -15.24 -3.83 -3.05
C GLU A 87 -15.37 -5.13 -3.84
N GLU A 88 -14.84 -5.18 -5.07
CA GLU A 88 -14.83 -6.40 -5.87
C GLU A 88 -13.99 -7.50 -5.23
N ARG A 89 -12.82 -7.17 -4.66
CA ARG A 89 -12.01 -8.16 -3.94
C ARG A 89 -12.76 -8.80 -2.78
N GLU A 90 -13.44 -7.98 -1.99
CA GLU A 90 -14.21 -8.47 -0.85
C GLU A 90 -15.33 -9.40 -1.33
N ALA A 91 -16.04 -9.01 -2.38
CA ALA A 91 -17.08 -9.86 -2.99
C ALA A 91 -16.52 -11.18 -3.55
N LEU A 92 -15.31 -11.17 -4.13
CA LEU A 92 -14.63 -12.38 -4.60
C LEU A 92 -14.26 -13.30 -3.44
N ASP A 93 -13.74 -12.75 -2.34
CA ASP A 93 -13.41 -13.51 -1.13
C ASP A 93 -14.65 -14.13 -0.49
N GLU A 94 -15.76 -13.37 -0.40
CA GLU A 94 -17.05 -13.86 0.10
C GLU A 94 -17.63 -15.00 -0.76
N GLU A 95 -17.41 -14.97 -2.09
CA GLU A 95 -17.75 -16.07 -2.99
C GLU A 95 -16.83 -17.29 -2.85
N GLY A 96 -15.68 -17.16 -2.17
CA GLY A 96 -14.68 -18.22 -2.05
C GLY A 96 -13.68 -18.26 -3.22
N ILE A 97 -13.55 -17.15 -3.95
CA ILE A 97 -12.59 -17.00 -5.04
C ILE A 97 -11.27 -16.49 -4.48
N ALA A 98 -10.29 -17.38 -4.37
CA ALA A 98 -8.96 -17.05 -3.84
C ALA A 98 -8.19 -16.16 -4.83
N ILE A 99 -8.00 -14.89 -4.44
CA ILE A 99 -7.23 -13.90 -5.21
C ILE A 99 -5.95 -13.54 -4.46
N VAL A 100 -4.89 -13.21 -5.22
CA VAL A 100 -3.61 -12.79 -4.66
C VAL A 100 -3.27 -11.40 -5.19
N GLU A 101 -3.03 -10.47 -4.27
CA GLU A 101 -2.48 -9.16 -4.64
C GLU A 101 -0.96 -9.24 -4.78
N MET A 102 -0.50 -9.13 -6.03
CA MET A 102 0.93 -9.08 -6.32
C MET A 102 1.39 -7.61 -6.39
N PRO A 103 2.45 -7.22 -5.65
CA PRO A 103 3.03 -5.90 -5.78
C PRO A 103 3.72 -5.77 -7.15
N TRP A 104 3.13 -4.95 -8.02
CA TRP A 104 3.71 -4.64 -9.32
C TRP A 104 4.91 -3.72 -9.12
N LEU A 105 6.10 -4.25 -9.43
CA LEU A 105 7.33 -3.47 -9.36
C LEU A 105 7.38 -2.55 -10.58
N PRO A 106 7.61 -1.23 -10.40
CA PRO A 106 7.76 -0.32 -11.52
C PRO A 106 8.90 -0.78 -12.42
N LYS A 107 8.73 -0.59 -13.75
CA LYS A 107 9.79 -0.84 -14.71
C LYS A 107 10.96 0.10 -14.38
N ASP A 108 12.16 -0.47 -14.29
CA ASP A 108 13.41 0.29 -14.18
C ASP A 108 13.49 1.19 -15.43
N ASN A 109 13.56 2.50 -15.22
CA ASN A 109 13.53 3.51 -16.27
C ASN A 109 14.96 3.97 -16.57
#